data_AF-A0A318SEZ4-F1
#
_entry.id   AF-A0A318SEZ4-F1
#
_cell.length_a   1.000
_cell.length_b   1.000
_cell.length_c   1.000
_cell.angle_alpha   90.00
_cell.angle_beta   90.00
_cell.angle_gamma   90.00
#
_symmetry.space_group_name_H-M   'P 1'
#
loop_
_entity.id
_entity.type
_entity.pdbx_description
1 polymer ?
#
loop_
_entity_poly.entity_id
_entity_poly.type
_entity_poly.pdbx_seq_one_letter_code
_entity_poly.pdbx_strand_id
1 'polypeptide(L)'
;MTEVNVASAGRSLVTWLTVLQALSVVGAAASLALLFVPSGAGLPAGILLGITLVQILLALVYVLVLQLTKGWMTNARMWATGEGTPDPDVTARQGRTLSGWLVFGQWLPVVALPIVGGLVWYASSLALDPAVLAQSGVDTSSLPSGMTSEQIAGVARIGILVTLVMFGLPSIVINFAILGWIRRWMSGVTDAVAGRSPSETRLPELAGTLGRWFTFFQVLLVFFAALLLIVPLLPTQEGVNAGLGDRLNLLLAFLQLALYTALLQWSKSFMFGVTRRAAGQASR
;
A
#
# COMPACT_ATOMS: atom_id res chain seq x y z
N MET A 1 -2.19 -28.03 -20.39
CA MET A 1 -2.53 -27.81 -18.96
C MET A 1 -2.59 -26.33 -18.53
N THR A 2 -2.70 -25.33 -19.41
CA THR A 2 -2.48 -23.91 -19.04
C THR A 2 -3.69 -22.97 -19.06
N GLU A 3 -4.87 -23.40 -19.52
CA GLU A 3 -6.05 -22.51 -19.57
C GLU A 3 -6.72 -22.28 -18.21
N VAL A 4 -6.46 -23.16 -17.24
CA VAL A 4 -7.07 -23.11 -15.90
C VAL A 4 -6.54 -21.94 -15.05
N ASN A 5 -5.46 -21.25 -15.44
CA ASN A 5 -4.79 -20.29 -14.57
C ASN A 5 -5.32 -18.85 -14.64
N VAL A 6 -5.84 -18.38 -15.78
CA VAL A 6 -6.25 -16.96 -15.94
C VAL A 6 -7.63 -16.70 -15.35
N ALA A 7 -8.58 -17.59 -15.65
CA ALA A 7 -9.94 -17.47 -15.16
C ALA A 7 -10.02 -17.61 -13.64
N SER A 8 -9.28 -18.56 -13.07
CA SER A 8 -9.19 -18.75 -11.61
C SER A 8 -8.47 -17.59 -10.93
N ALA A 9 -7.27 -17.22 -11.40
CA ALA A 9 -6.52 -16.09 -10.83
C ALA A 9 -7.29 -14.78 -10.91
N GLY A 10 -7.95 -14.49 -12.04
CA GLY A 10 -8.78 -13.28 -12.19
C GLY A 10 -9.97 -13.25 -11.23
N ARG A 11 -10.67 -14.39 -11.04
CA ARG A 11 -11.74 -14.49 -10.02
C ARG A 11 -11.19 -14.24 -8.62
N SER A 12 -10.12 -14.93 -8.24
CA SER A 12 -9.50 -14.77 -6.93
C SER A 12 -9.08 -13.32 -6.70
N LEU A 13 -8.43 -12.69 -7.66
CA LEU A 13 -7.96 -11.30 -7.55
C LEU A 13 -9.14 -10.33 -7.32
N VAL A 14 -10.22 -10.43 -8.10
CA VAL A 14 -11.43 -9.60 -7.90
C VAL A 14 -12.07 -9.82 -6.52
N THR A 15 -12.16 -11.08 -6.07
CA THR A 15 -12.67 -11.41 -4.73
C THR A 15 -11.81 -10.76 -3.65
N TRP A 16 -10.48 -10.84 -3.74
CA TRP A 16 -9.59 -10.28 -2.72
C TRP A 16 -9.49 -8.76 -2.75
N LEU A 17 -9.61 -8.12 -3.90
CA LEU A 17 -9.81 -6.67 -3.96
C LEU A 17 -11.12 -6.26 -3.26
N THR A 18 -12.12 -7.15 -3.23
CA THR A 18 -13.38 -6.92 -2.50
C THR A 18 -13.20 -7.06 -1.00
N VAL A 19 -12.44 -8.05 -0.56
CA VAL A 19 -12.04 -8.15 0.85
C VAL A 19 -11.24 -6.91 1.27
N LEU A 20 -10.23 -6.48 0.49
CA LEU A 20 -9.46 -5.27 0.79
C LEU A 20 -10.33 -4.02 0.86
N GLN A 21 -11.28 -3.88 -0.05
CA GLN A 21 -12.20 -2.76 -0.04
C GLN A 21 -13.05 -2.77 1.25
N ALA A 22 -13.59 -3.92 1.63
CA ALA A 22 -14.35 -4.07 2.86
C ALA A 22 -13.50 -3.76 4.10
N LEU A 23 -12.27 -4.27 4.16
CA LEU A 23 -11.32 -3.98 5.24
C LEU A 23 -10.98 -2.49 5.32
N SER A 24 -10.87 -1.80 4.18
CA SER A 24 -10.61 -0.36 4.15
C SER A 24 -11.78 0.45 4.70
N VAL A 25 -13.01 0.06 4.36
CA VAL A 25 -14.23 0.67 4.92
C VAL A 25 -14.34 0.40 6.41
N VAL A 26 -14.11 -0.84 6.85
CA VAL A 26 -14.11 -1.22 8.28
C VAL A 26 -13.02 -0.45 9.04
N GLY A 27 -11.81 -0.33 8.49
CA GLY A 27 -10.72 0.43 9.09
C GLY A 27 -11.05 1.93 9.23
N ALA A 28 -11.70 2.52 8.23
CA ALA A 28 -12.18 3.90 8.30
C ALA A 28 -13.26 4.06 9.37
N ALA A 29 -14.23 3.14 9.44
CA ALA A 29 -15.26 3.13 10.47
C ALA A 29 -14.70 2.94 11.88
N ALA A 30 -13.70 2.06 12.04
CA ALA A 30 -13.00 1.86 13.31
C ALA A 30 -12.22 3.11 13.73
N SER A 31 -11.55 3.77 12.78
CA SER A 31 -10.84 5.05 13.04
C SER A 31 -11.81 6.14 13.48
N LEU A 32 -13.01 6.21 12.89
CA LEU A 32 -14.07 7.11 13.31
C LEU A 32 -14.60 6.75 14.71
N ALA A 33 -14.79 5.46 15.01
CA ALA A 33 -15.22 5.01 16.34
C ALA A 33 -14.22 5.38 17.44
N LEU A 34 -12.92 5.33 17.14
CA LEU A 34 -11.85 5.71 18.06
C LEU A 34 -11.89 7.19 18.46
N LEU A 35 -12.51 8.09 17.66
CA LEU A 35 -12.72 9.48 18.06
C LEU A 35 -13.68 9.63 19.25
N PHE A 36 -14.56 8.66 19.48
CA PHE A 36 -15.55 8.68 20.56
C PHE A 36 -15.08 7.93 21.81
N VAL A 37 -13.91 7.27 21.74
CA VAL A 37 -13.29 6.65 22.89
C VAL A 37 -12.49 7.71 23.62
N PRO A 38 -12.71 7.95 24.93
CA PRO A 38 -11.89 8.88 25.70
C PRO A 38 -10.43 8.43 25.67
N SER A 39 -9.59 9.11 24.88
CA SER A 39 -8.18 8.80 24.81
C SER A 39 -7.46 9.49 25.97
N GLY A 40 -6.88 8.71 26.88
CA GLY A 40 -5.95 9.22 27.90
C GLY A 40 -4.63 9.75 27.31
N ALA A 41 -4.41 9.57 26.00
CA ALA A 41 -3.30 10.15 25.27
C ALA A 41 -3.58 11.63 24.97
N GLY A 42 -2.81 12.54 25.57
CA GLY A 42 -2.96 13.99 25.52
C GLY A 42 -2.74 14.67 24.16
N LEU A 43 -3.18 14.08 23.06
CA LEU A 43 -3.21 14.76 21.77
C LEU A 43 -4.38 15.75 21.73
N PRO A 44 -4.17 17.01 21.29
CA PRO A 44 -5.25 17.96 21.08
C PRO A 44 -6.34 17.39 20.17
N ALA A 45 -7.62 17.54 20.56
CA ALA A 45 -8.76 16.98 19.83
C ALA A 45 -8.78 17.37 18.34
N GLY A 46 -8.30 18.57 17.99
CA GLY A 46 -8.18 19.01 16.59
C GLY A 46 -7.19 18.18 15.75
N ILE A 47 -6.11 17.67 16.35
CA ILE A 47 -5.12 16.83 15.66
C ILE A 47 -5.70 15.43 15.41
N LEU A 48 -6.37 14.84 16.40
CA LEU A 48 -7.05 13.54 16.26
C LEU A 48 -8.14 13.58 15.18
N LEU A 49 -8.93 14.65 15.17
CA LEU A 49 -9.97 14.87 14.15
C LEU A 49 -9.35 15.04 12.76
N GLY A 50 -8.24 15.80 12.65
CA GLY A 50 -7.49 15.94 11.40
C GLY A 50 -6.94 14.62 10.86
N ILE A 51 -6.28 13.81 11.70
CA ILE A 51 -5.77 12.48 11.32
C ILE A 51 -6.91 11.58 10.86
N THR A 52 -8.03 11.57 11.58
CA THR A 52 -9.17 10.72 11.24
C THR A 52 -9.82 11.13 9.92
N LEU A 53 -9.97 12.43 9.66
CA LEU A 53 -10.48 12.92 8.38
C LEU A 53 -9.57 12.54 7.22
N VAL A 54 -8.25 12.65 7.39
CA VAL A 54 -7.27 12.21 6.38
C VAL A 54 -7.39 10.69 6.15
N GLN A 55 -7.52 9.90 7.21
CA GLN A 55 -7.68 8.44 7.11
C GLN A 55 -8.96 8.06 6.34
N ILE A 56 -10.08 8.73 6.60
CA ILE A 56 -11.34 8.52 5.89
C ILE A 56 -11.20 8.91 4.42
N LEU A 57 -10.59 10.06 4.12
CA LEU A 57 -10.37 10.50 2.75
C LEU A 57 -9.50 9.50 1.98
N LEU A 58 -8.42 9.02 2.59
CA LEU A 58 -7.55 8.00 1.99
C LEU A 58 -8.32 6.69 1.76
N ALA A 59 -9.16 6.26 2.70
CA ALA A 59 -9.98 5.07 2.53
C ALA A 59 -10.98 5.21 1.38
N LEU A 60 -11.63 6.38 1.22
CA LEU A 60 -12.54 6.65 0.11
C LEU A 60 -11.82 6.62 -1.24
N VAL A 61 -10.65 7.26 -1.33
CA VAL A 61 -9.81 7.22 -2.53
C VAL A 61 -9.40 5.78 -2.85
N TYR A 62 -9.02 5.01 -1.83
CA TYR A 62 -8.62 3.61 -1.99
C TYR A 62 -9.78 2.74 -2.48
N VAL A 63 -10.98 2.91 -1.91
CA VAL A 63 -12.21 2.24 -2.37
C VAL A 63 -12.48 2.53 -3.84
N LEU A 64 -12.37 3.80 -4.25
CA LEU A 64 -12.61 4.20 -5.64
C LEU A 64 -11.60 3.55 -6.60
N VAL A 65 -10.31 3.58 -6.25
CA VAL A 65 -9.25 2.96 -7.05
C VAL A 65 -9.44 1.45 -7.16
N LEU A 66 -9.82 0.78 -6.06
CA LEU A 66 -10.11 -0.66 -6.07
C LEU A 66 -11.29 -0.99 -6.97
N GLN A 67 -12.37 -0.20 -6.95
CA GLN A 67 -13.53 -0.42 -7.82
C GLN A 67 -13.17 -0.30 -9.31
N LEU A 68 -12.39 0.72 -9.67
CA LEU A 68 -11.92 0.90 -11.03
C LEU A 68 -11.01 -0.26 -11.47
N THR A 69 -10.10 -0.68 -10.59
CA THR A 69 -9.19 -1.80 -10.83
C THR A 69 -9.94 -3.11 -11.04
N LYS A 70 -10.94 -3.40 -10.21
CA LYS A 70 -11.81 -4.58 -10.36
C LYS A 70 -12.55 -4.58 -11.69
N GLY A 71 -13.14 -3.44 -12.06
CA GLY A 71 -13.86 -3.31 -13.33
C GLY A 71 -12.95 -3.63 -14.51
N TRP A 72 -11.75 -3.02 -14.53
CA TRP A 72 -10.77 -3.28 -15.57
C TRP A 72 -10.28 -4.74 -15.57
N MET A 73 -9.95 -5.32 -14.41
CA MET A 73 -9.49 -6.70 -14.32
C MET A 73 -10.55 -7.72 -14.71
N THR A 74 -11.82 -7.44 -14.43
CA THR A 74 -12.95 -8.29 -14.85
C THR A 74 -13.05 -8.30 -16.37
N ASN A 75 -12.96 -7.12 -16.99
CA ASN A 75 -12.94 -6.98 -18.44
C ASN A 75 -11.72 -7.68 -19.06
N ALA A 76 -10.52 -7.43 -18.52
CA ALA A 76 -9.29 -8.08 -18.95
C ALA A 76 -9.35 -9.60 -18.83
N ARG A 77 -9.97 -10.13 -17.76
CA ARG A 77 -10.24 -11.56 -17.62
C ARG A 77 -11.16 -12.07 -18.72
N MET A 78 -12.29 -11.40 -18.95
CA MET A 78 -13.28 -11.79 -19.98
C MET A 78 -12.65 -11.84 -21.37
N TRP A 79 -11.88 -10.82 -21.73
CA TRP A 79 -11.12 -10.79 -22.98
C TRP A 79 -10.11 -11.94 -23.06
N ALA A 80 -9.39 -12.17 -21.96
CA ALA A 80 -8.41 -13.24 -21.90
C ALA A 80 -9.06 -14.63 -21.87
N THR A 81 -10.33 -14.82 -21.49
CA THR A 81 -11.04 -16.10 -21.56
C THR A 81 -11.81 -16.28 -22.88
N GLY A 82 -12.02 -15.20 -23.64
CA GLY A 82 -12.89 -15.20 -24.83
C GLY A 82 -14.37 -15.07 -24.49
N GLU A 83 -14.70 -14.79 -23.22
CA GLU A 83 -16.05 -14.57 -22.74
C GLU A 83 -16.47 -13.11 -23.05
N GLY A 84 -16.75 -12.81 -24.33
CA GLY A 84 -17.28 -11.52 -24.78
C GLY A 84 -16.35 -10.72 -25.68
N THR A 85 -16.93 -9.77 -26.42
CA THR A 85 -16.20 -8.83 -27.27
C THR A 85 -15.88 -7.54 -26.51
N PRO A 86 -14.66 -6.99 -26.62
CA PRO A 86 -14.34 -5.71 -26.01
C PRO A 86 -15.16 -4.61 -26.67
N ASP A 87 -15.95 -3.87 -25.90
CA ASP A 87 -16.48 -2.59 -26.35
C ASP A 87 -15.32 -1.57 -26.39
N PRO A 88 -14.94 -1.05 -27.57
CA PRO A 88 -13.77 -0.19 -27.71
C PRO A 88 -13.91 1.14 -26.95
N ASP A 89 -15.13 1.68 -26.82
CA ASP A 89 -15.38 2.97 -26.19
C ASP A 89 -15.34 2.86 -24.67
N VAL A 90 -15.98 1.81 -24.12
CA VAL A 90 -15.93 1.51 -22.69
C VAL A 90 -14.49 1.22 -22.26
N THR A 91 -13.79 0.40 -23.05
CA THR A 91 -12.41 0.00 -22.81
C THR A 91 -11.46 1.20 -22.84
N ALA A 92 -11.60 2.10 -23.82
CA ALA A 92 -10.80 3.32 -23.90
C ALA A 92 -11.07 4.28 -22.73
N ARG A 93 -12.34 4.45 -22.33
CA ARG A 93 -12.69 5.30 -21.18
C ARG A 93 -12.10 4.76 -19.88
N GLN A 94 -12.26 3.46 -19.61
CA GLN A 94 -11.70 2.84 -18.41
C GLN A 94 -10.17 2.90 -18.39
N GLY A 95 -9.52 2.63 -19.52
CA GLY A 95 -8.07 2.73 -19.66
C GLY A 95 -7.56 4.14 -19.36
N ARG A 96 -8.21 5.19 -19.90
CA ARG A 96 -7.86 6.59 -19.61
C ARG A 96 -8.04 6.94 -18.13
N THR A 97 -9.19 6.60 -17.55
CA THR A 97 -9.48 6.88 -16.14
C THR A 97 -8.45 6.21 -15.22
N LEU A 98 -8.18 4.92 -15.45
CA LEU A 98 -7.28 4.16 -14.61
C LEU A 98 -5.81 4.59 -14.80
N SER A 99 -5.41 4.96 -16.02
CA SER A 99 -4.12 5.61 -16.28
C SER A 99 -3.98 6.94 -15.52
N GLY A 100 -5.04 7.77 -15.49
CA GLY A 100 -5.07 9.00 -14.70
C GLY A 100 -4.86 8.74 -13.21
N TRP A 101 -5.53 7.72 -12.65
CA TRP A 101 -5.34 7.32 -11.26
C TRP A 101 -3.95 6.79 -10.95
N LEU A 102 -3.34 6.03 -11.87
CA LEU A 102 -1.96 5.60 -11.70
C LEU A 102 -0.99 6.78 -11.69
N VAL A 103 -1.18 7.75 -12.58
CA VAL A 103 -0.37 8.98 -12.58
C VAL A 103 -0.56 9.75 -11.28
N PHE A 104 -1.80 9.90 -10.81
CA PHE A 104 -2.09 10.51 -9.52
C PHE A 104 -1.36 9.78 -8.37
N GLY A 105 -1.48 8.45 -8.29
CA GLY A 105 -0.80 7.63 -7.29
C GLY A 105 0.73 7.65 -7.42
N GLN A 106 1.25 7.89 -8.62
CA GLN A 106 2.67 8.07 -8.87
C GLN A 106 3.18 9.36 -8.21
N TRP A 107 2.45 10.45 -8.37
CA TRP A 107 2.82 11.76 -7.81
C TRP A 107 2.44 11.94 -6.34
N LEU A 108 1.47 11.17 -5.84
CA LEU A 108 0.97 11.31 -4.47
C LEU A 108 2.09 11.25 -3.42
N PRO A 109 3.06 10.29 -3.44
CA PRO A 109 4.17 10.29 -2.50
C PRO A 109 5.06 11.54 -2.55
N VAL A 110 5.25 12.15 -3.73
CA VAL A 110 6.07 13.37 -3.86
C VAL A 110 5.42 14.55 -3.16
N VAL A 111 4.09 14.63 -3.23
CA VAL A 111 3.31 15.68 -2.53
C VAL A 111 3.15 15.34 -1.05
N ALA A 112 2.94 14.06 -0.71
CA ALA A 112 2.71 13.61 0.65
C ALA A 112 3.99 13.67 1.51
N LEU A 113 5.16 13.38 0.94
CA LEU A 113 6.43 13.35 1.67
C LEU A 113 6.78 14.69 2.38
N PRO A 114 6.70 15.88 1.75
CA PRO A 114 6.96 17.13 2.46
C PRO A 114 5.89 17.44 3.51
N ILE A 115 4.63 17.05 3.28
CA ILE A 115 3.54 17.28 4.23
C ILE A 115 3.71 16.38 5.46
N VAL A 116 3.83 15.07 5.26
CA VAL A 116 4.01 14.09 6.34
C VAL A 116 5.37 14.29 7.02
N GLY A 117 6.43 14.49 6.25
CA GLY A 117 7.77 14.78 6.79
C GLY A 117 7.78 16.07 7.62
N GLY A 118 7.11 17.13 7.13
CA GLY A 118 6.95 18.38 7.88
C GLY A 118 6.12 18.23 9.14
N LEU A 119 5.02 17.48 9.08
CA LEU A 119 4.17 17.20 10.26
C LEU A 119 4.88 16.33 11.29
N VAL A 120 5.59 15.29 10.86
CA VAL A 120 6.40 14.43 11.74
C VAL A 120 7.52 15.26 12.36
N TRP A 121 8.22 16.07 11.58
CA TRP A 121 9.25 16.96 12.09
C TRP A 121 8.70 17.96 13.12
N TYR A 122 7.56 18.59 12.81
CA TYR A 122 6.88 19.52 13.70
C TYR A 122 6.43 18.83 14.99
N ALA A 123 5.74 17.69 14.90
CA ALA A 123 5.28 16.92 16.05
C ALA A 123 6.46 16.42 16.90
N SER A 124 7.53 15.95 16.28
CA SER A 124 8.75 15.59 17.00
C SER A 124 9.39 16.81 17.66
N SER A 125 9.43 17.97 16.99
CA SER A 125 9.98 19.19 17.59
C SER A 125 9.18 19.69 18.80
N LEU A 126 7.86 19.53 18.79
CA LEU A 126 6.98 19.83 19.93
C LEU A 126 7.10 18.78 21.05
N ALA A 127 7.15 17.49 20.71
CA ALA A 127 7.29 16.41 21.69
C ALA A 127 8.67 16.38 22.35
N LEU A 128 9.67 16.98 21.71
CA LEU A 128 11.04 17.15 22.22
C LEU A 128 11.24 18.51 22.93
N ASP A 129 10.18 19.33 23.05
CA ASP A 129 10.22 20.55 23.84
C ASP A 129 10.25 20.19 25.35
N PRO A 130 11.29 20.63 26.09
CA PRO A 130 11.41 20.38 27.52
C PRO A 130 10.16 20.80 28.32
N ALA A 131 9.45 21.86 27.90
CA ALA A 131 8.24 22.33 28.56
C ALA A 131 7.05 21.36 28.40
N VAL A 132 6.95 20.70 27.24
CA VAL A 132 5.91 19.71 26.92
C VAL A 132 6.24 18.36 27.58
N LEU A 133 7.52 18.00 27.65
CA LEU A 133 8.00 16.81 28.37
C LEU A 133 7.78 16.95 29.89
N ALA A 134 8.00 18.14 30.46
CA ALA A 134 7.74 18.42 31.87
C ALA A 134 6.24 18.39 32.22
N GLN A 135 5.35 18.77 31.30
CA GLN A 135 3.91 18.69 31.49
C GLN A 135 3.34 17.27 31.31
N SER A 136 3.99 16.41 30.54
CA SER A 136 3.51 15.06 30.23
C SER A 136 3.87 14.01 31.29
N GLY A 137 4.60 14.38 32.35
CA GLY A 137 4.95 13.48 33.45
C GLY A 137 5.87 12.33 33.04
N VAL A 138 6.56 12.45 31.89
CA VAL A 138 7.48 11.44 31.38
C VAL A 138 8.70 11.37 32.30
N ASP A 139 8.92 10.20 32.89
CA ASP A 139 10.02 9.96 33.83
C ASP A 139 11.36 9.97 33.09
N THR A 140 12.02 11.14 33.10
CA THR A 140 13.31 11.39 32.44
C THR A 140 14.46 10.56 33.02
N SER A 141 14.25 9.89 34.16
CA SER A 141 15.20 8.93 34.74
C SER A 141 15.42 7.66 33.90
N SER A 142 14.53 7.39 32.94
CA SER A 142 14.60 6.28 31.99
C SER A 142 15.41 6.59 30.72
N LEU A 143 15.86 7.84 30.54
CA LEU A 143 16.69 8.22 29.41
C LEU A 143 18.12 7.66 29.58
N PRO A 144 18.81 7.30 28.48
CA PRO A 144 20.19 6.84 28.54
C PRO A 144 21.05 7.82 29.31
N SER A 145 21.68 7.36 30.40
CA SER A 145 22.42 8.18 31.34
C SER A 145 23.50 9.01 30.64
N GLY A 146 23.39 10.33 30.72
CA GLY A 146 24.39 11.28 30.21
C GLY A 146 24.05 12.02 28.91
N MET A 147 22.92 11.74 28.25
CA MET A 147 22.46 12.57 27.12
C MET A 147 21.57 13.74 27.58
N THR A 148 21.88 14.93 27.10
CA THR A 148 21.03 16.13 27.26
C THR A 148 19.78 16.02 26.37
N SER A 149 18.71 16.73 26.74
CA SER A 149 17.48 16.81 25.92
C SER A 149 17.74 17.30 24.49
N GLU A 150 18.70 18.22 24.32
CA GLU A 150 19.15 18.68 23.01
C GLU A 150 19.83 17.58 22.18
N GLN A 151 20.64 16.72 22.82
CA GLN A 151 21.28 15.58 22.14
C GLN A 151 20.25 14.53 21.69
N ILE A 152 19.25 14.23 22.53
CA ILE A 152 18.15 13.31 22.18
C ILE A 152 17.35 13.87 21.01
N ALA A 153 17.03 15.17 21.04
CA ALA A 153 16.34 15.83 19.95
C ALA A 153 17.16 15.83 18.64
N GLY A 154 18.48 16.04 18.75
CA GLY A 154 19.41 15.94 17.63
C GLY A 154 19.43 14.54 17.01
N VAL A 155 19.54 13.49 17.84
CA VAL A 155 19.53 12.09 17.38
C VAL A 155 18.19 11.72 16.74
N ALA A 156 17.06 12.12 17.33
CA ALA A 156 15.74 11.86 16.77
C ALA A 156 15.55 12.55 15.40
N ARG A 157 15.98 13.81 15.27
CA ARG A 157 15.95 14.56 14.01
C ARG A 157 16.82 13.91 12.92
N ILE A 158 18.03 13.49 13.28
CA ILE A 158 18.93 12.75 12.38
C ILE A 158 18.29 11.42 11.98
N GLY A 159 17.70 10.70 12.92
CA GLY A 159 17.01 9.43 12.66
C GLY A 159 15.82 9.58 11.69
N ILE A 160 15.01 10.63 11.86
CA ILE A 160 13.92 10.97 10.93
C ILE A 160 14.47 11.30 9.55
N LEU A 161 15.53 12.12 9.47
CA LEU A 161 16.16 12.49 8.20
C LEU A 161 16.72 11.26 7.48
N VAL A 162 17.46 10.41 8.20
CA VAL A 162 18.01 9.15 7.67
C VAL A 162 16.87 8.25 7.20
N THR A 163 15.78 8.15 7.94
CA THR A 163 14.62 7.34 7.54
C THR A 163 13.98 7.88 6.25
N LEU A 164 13.78 9.19 6.15
CA LEU A 164 13.23 9.84 4.95
C LEU A 164 14.13 9.65 3.73
N VAL A 165 15.45 9.77 3.89
CA VAL A 165 16.40 9.65 2.78
C VAL A 165 16.61 8.20 2.38
N MET A 166 16.77 7.29 3.34
CA MET A 166 17.10 5.88 3.06
C MET A 166 15.87 5.03 2.70
N PHE A 167 14.68 5.41 3.16
CA PHE A 167 13.45 4.67 2.85
C PHE A 167 12.48 5.50 2.01
N GLY A 168 12.22 6.75 2.39
CA GLY A 168 11.28 7.62 1.67
C GLY A 168 11.65 7.83 0.20
N LEU A 169 12.88 8.27 -0.08
CA LEU A 169 13.33 8.55 -1.45
C LEU A 169 13.34 7.28 -2.33
N PRO A 170 13.93 6.14 -1.89
CA PRO A 170 13.90 4.91 -2.67
C PRO A 170 12.48 4.39 -2.87
N SER A 171 11.59 4.52 -1.87
CA SER A 171 10.18 4.16 -2.03
C SER A 171 9.49 4.99 -3.10
N ILE A 172 9.79 6.29 -3.22
CA ILE A 172 9.28 7.12 -4.32
C ILE A 172 9.78 6.60 -5.68
N VAL A 173 11.09 6.37 -5.81
CA VAL A 173 11.69 5.91 -7.07
C VAL A 173 11.09 4.56 -7.50
N ILE A 174 11.00 3.62 -6.56
CA ILE A 174 10.41 2.30 -6.77
C ILE A 174 8.93 2.41 -7.16
N ASN A 175 8.16 3.27 -6.47
CA ASN A 175 6.76 3.53 -6.79
C ASN A 175 6.60 4.08 -8.22
N PHE A 176 7.44 5.04 -8.64
CA PHE A 176 7.44 5.58 -9.98
C PHE A 176 7.74 4.51 -11.05
N ALA A 177 8.75 3.67 -10.80
CA ALA A 177 9.11 2.61 -11.72
C ALA A 177 7.96 1.60 -11.89
N ILE A 178 7.39 1.12 -10.77
CA ILE A 178 6.36 0.09 -10.78
C ILE A 178 5.06 0.59 -11.36
N LEU A 179 4.53 1.73 -10.90
CA LEU A 179 3.28 2.28 -11.45
C LEU A 179 3.45 2.66 -12.91
N GLY A 180 4.64 3.14 -13.31
CA GLY A 180 5.01 3.36 -14.70
C GLY A 180 4.93 2.09 -15.54
N TRP A 181 5.50 0.98 -15.06
CA TRP A 181 5.42 -0.31 -15.75
C TRP A 181 4.00 -0.87 -15.80
N ILE A 182 3.24 -0.81 -14.70
CA ILE A 182 1.84 -1.27 -14.67
C ILE A 182 1.01 -0.47 -15.69
N ARG A 183 1.18 0.85 -15.75
CA ARG A 183 0.49 1.71 -16.73
C ARG A 183 0.78 1.28 -18.18
N ARG A 184 2.06 1.10 -18.52
CA ARG A 184 2.47 0.68 -19.88
C ARG A 184 1.92 -0.70 -20.22
N TRP A 185 2.02 -1.65 -19.28
CA TRP A 185 1.49 -2.99 -19.44
C TRP A 185 -0.02 -2.99 -19.70
N MET A 186 -0.80 -2.27 -18.89
CA MET A 186 -2.25 -2.19 -19.08
C MET A 186 -2.64 -1.52 -20.39
N SER A 187 -1.94 -0.46 -20.78
CA SER A 187 -2.17 0.21 -22.07
C SER A 187 -1.95 -0.73 -23.24
N GLY A 188 -0.81 -1.45 -23.25
CA GLY A 188 -0.51 -2.41 -24.31
C GLY A 188 -1.51 -3.58 -24.36
N VAL A 189 -1.91 -4.13 -23.21
CA VAL A 189 -2.95 -5.18 -23.14
C VAL A 189 -4.27 -4.66 -23.72
N THR A 190 -4.65 -3.45 -23.33
CA THR A 190 -5.89 -2.81 -23.76
C THR A 190 -5.91 -2.57 -25.27
N ASP A 191 -4.80 -2.11 -25.85
CA ASP A 191 -4.68 -1.87 -27.29
C ASP A 191 -4.68 -3.16 -28.11
N ALA A 192 -3.91 -4.17 -27.66
CA ALA A 192 -3.82 -5.46 -28.35
C ALA A 192 -5.18 -6.16 -28.42
N VAL A 193 -5.94 -6.13 -27.33
CA VAL A 193 -7.27 -6.73 -27.25
C VAL A 193 -8.31 -5.94 -28.07
N ALA A 194 -8.17 -4.61 -28.14
CA ALA A 194 -9.02 -3.76 -28.96
C ALA A 194 -8.68 -3.82 -30.47
N GLY A 195 -7.70 -4.63 -30.88
CA GLY A 195 -7.24 -4.71 -32.26
C GLY A 195 -6.54 -3.44 -32.76
N ARG A 196 -6.04 -2.61 -31.85
CA ARG A 196 -5.28 -1.39 -32.18
C ARG A 196 -3.79 -1.70 -32.26
N SER A 197 -3.03 -0.83 -32.93
CA SER A 197 -1.56 -0.85 -32.85
C SER A 197 -1.14 -0.76 -31.38
N PRO A 198 -0.40 -1.73 -30.83
CA PRO A 198 -0.03 -1.71 -29.41
C PRO A 198 0.79 -0.47 -29.09
N SER A 199 0.36 0.31 -28.10
CA SER A 199 1.19 1.40 -27.53
C SER A 199 2.50 0.90 -26.91
N GLU A 200 2.60 -0.41 -26.69
CA GLU A 200 3.77 -1.07 -26.14
C GLU A 200 3.95 -2.44 -26.79
N THR A 201 5.06 -2.62 -27.51
CA THR A 201 5.35 -3.84 -28.28
C THR A 201 6.01 -4.91 -27.42
N ARG A 202 6.58 -4.55 -26.26
CA ARG A 202 7.33 -5.45 -25.38
C ARG A 202 6.51 -5.92 -24.17
N LEU A 203 5.23 -6.22 -24.39
CA LEU A 203 4.32 -6.71 -23.35
C LEU A 203 4.88 -7.91 -22.55
N PRO A 204 5.48 -8.93 -23.19
CA PRO A 204 6.06 -10.07 -22.46
C PRO A 204 7.22 -9.67 -21.53
N GLU A 205 8.10 -8.76 -21.97
CA GLU A 205 9.24 -8.29 -21.18
C GLU A 205 8.79 -7.46 -19.98
N LEU A 206 7.77 -6.62 -20.17
CA LEU A 206 7.16 -5.84 -19.09
C LEU A 206 6.49 -6.73 -18.05
N ALA A 207 5.70 -7.72 -18.49
CA ALA A 207 5.09 -8.69 -17.59
C ALA A 207 6.16 -9.49 -16.81
N GLY A 208 7.26 -9.88 -17.48
CA GLY A 208 8.40 -10.51 -16.82
C GLY A 208 9.03 -9.61 -15.75
N THR A 209 9.21 -8.31 -16.06
CA THR A 209 9.79 -7.33 -15.13
C THR A 209 8.88 -7.08 -13.93
N LEU A 210 7.58 -6.83 -14.14
CA LEU A 210 6.60 -6.70 -13.07
C LEU A 210 6.52 -7.97 -12.21
N GLY A 211 6.61 -9.14 -12.83
CA GLY A 211 6.59 -10.43 -12.13
C GLY A 211 7.77 -10.60 -11.18
N ARG A 212 8.95 -10.09 -11.54
CA ARG A 212 10.13 -10.04 -10.66
C ARG A 212 9.91 -9.09 -9.49
N TRP A 213 9.34 -7.92 -9.73
CA TRP A 213 8.99 -6.97 -8.65
C TRP A 213 8.00 -7.56 -7.67
N PHE A 214 6.93 -8.20 -8.15
CA PHE A 214 5.97 -8.87 -7.26
C PHE A 214 6.63 -9.94 -6.40
N THR A 215 7.54 -10.74 -6.97
CA THR A 215 8.31 -11.72 -6.17
C THR A 215 9.26 -11.05 -5.17
N PHE A 216 9.94 -9.98 -5.55
CA PHE A 216 10.76 -9.20 -4.62
C PHE A 216 9.93 -8.70 -3.43
N PHE A 217 8.75 -8.12 -3.68
CA PHE A 217 7.86 -7.66 -2.61
C PHE A 217 7.32 -8.81 -1.76
N GLN A 218 7.02 -9.97 -2.35
CA GLN A 218 6.62 -11.15 -1.58
C GLN A 218 7.71 -11.57 -0.59
N VAL A 219 8.97 -11.64 -1.05
CA VAL A 219 10.10 -11.98 -0.18
C VAL A 219 10.25 -10.93 0.93
N LEU A 220 10.14 -9.65 0.59
CA LEU A 220 10.21 -8.56 1.56
C LEU A 220 9.08 -8.64 2.60
N LEU A 221 7.85 -8.93 2.17
CA LEU A 221 6.70 -9.11 3.07
C LEU A 221 6.88 -10.33 3.98
N VAL A 222 7.40 -11.44 3.47
CA VAL A 222 7.73 -12.62 4.29
C VAL A 222 8.79 -12.29 5.33
N PHE A 223 9.81 -11.52 4.95
CA PHE A 223 10.82 -11.04 5.89
C PHE A 223 10.21 -10.15 6.98
N PHE A 224 9.34 -9.20 6.62
CA PHE A 224 8.61 -8.38 7.59
C PHE A 224 7.70 -9.21 8.50
N ALA A 225 7.01 -10.21 7.96
CA ALA A 225 6.20 -11.14 8.75
C ALA A 225 7.07 -11.92 9.74
N ALA A 226 8.25 -12.38 9.33
CA ALA A 226 9.21 -13.04 10.22
C ALA A 226 9.69 -12.10 11.34
N LEU A 227 10.03 -10.85 11.01
CA LEU A 227 10.40 -9.84 12.01
C LEU A 227 9.27 -9.60 13.02
N LEU A 228 8.02 -9.46 12.55
CA LEU A 228 6.86 -9.31 13.42
C LEU A 228 6.62 -10.52 14.32
N LEU A 229 6.88 -11.75 13.84
CA LEU A 229 6.78 -12.96 14.66
C LEU A 229 7.90 -13.06 15.71
N ILE A 230 9.01 -12.34 15.55
CA ILE A 230 10.11 -12.27 16.53
C ILE A 230 9.82 -11.25 17.64
N VAL A 231 9.06 -10.18 17.37
CA VAL A 231 8.75 -9.14 18.36
C VAL A 231 8.18 -9.69 19.70
N PRO A 232 7.26 -10.67 19.72
CA PRO A 232 6.76 -11.27 20.96
C PRO A 232 7.79 -12.14 21.71
N LEU A 233 8.89 -12.52 21.06
CA LEU A 233 9.97 -13.33 21.64
C LEU A 233 11.06 -12.47 22.30
N LEU A 234 11.00 -11.15 22.12
CA LEU A 234 11.88 -10.22 22.82
C LEU A 234 11.42 -10.08 24.28
N PRO A 235 12.33 -10.04 25.26
CA PRO A 235 11.98 -9.91 26.67
C PRO A 235 11.20 -8.61 26.90
N THR A 236 9.91 -8.72 27.22
CA THR A 236 9.07 -7.58 27.61
C THR A 236 9.35 -7.24 29.07
N GLN A 237 9.55 -5.96 29.39
CA GLN A 237 9.60 -5.53 30.79
C GLN A 237 8.30 -5.90 31.51
N GLU A 238 8.43 -6.47 32.70
CA GLU A 238 7.37 -7.13 33.45
C GLU A 238 6.18 -6.18 33.73
N GLY A 239 4.99 -6.57 33.27
CA GLY A 239 3.74 -5.83 33.48
C GLY A 239 2.54 -6.61 32.92
N VAL A 240 1.90 -7.39 33.79
CA VAL A 240 1.06 -8.58 33.48
C VAL A 240 -0.28 -8.33 32.74
N ASN A 241 -0.62 -7.11 32.28
CA ASN A 241 -1.91 -6.85 31.61
C ASN A 241 -1.84 -6.22 30.21
N ALA A 242 -0.67 -6.05 29.61
CA ALA A 242 -0.53 -5.43 28.26
C ALA A 242 -0.72 -6.40 27.07
N GLY A 243 -0.80 -7.71 27.30
CA GLY A 243 -0.54 -8.69 26.24
C GLY A 243 -1.63 -8.93 25.19
N LEU A 244 -2.92 -8.77 25.51
CA LEU A 244 -3.98 -9.18 24.57
C LEU A 244 -4.11 -8.21 23.38
N GLY A 245 -4.08 -6.90 23.64
CA GLY A 245 -4.17 -5.87 22.60
C GLY A 245 -3.00 -5.94 21.62
N ASP A 246 -1.78 -6.09 22.12
CA ASP A 246 -0.58 -6.21 21.30
C ASP A 246 -0.57 -7.50 20.48
N ARG A 247 -0.99 -8.63 21.07
CA ARG A 247 -1.13 -9.91 20.35
C ARG A 247 -2.18 -9.85 19.25
N LEU A 248 -3.32 -9.19 19.50
CA LEU A 248 -4.36 -8.99 18.50
C LEU A 248 -3.89 -8.07 17.37
N ASN A 249 -3.18 -6.98 17.68
CA ASN A 249 -2.57 -6.10 16.69
C ASN A 249 -1.54 -6.84 15.83
N LEU A 250 -0.72 -7.69 16.44
CA LEU A 250 0.29 -8.48 15.74
C LEU A 250 -0.33 -9.57 14.85
N LEU A 251 -1.41 -10.21 15.32
CA LEU A 251 -2.20 -11.14 14.51
C LEU A 251 -2.86 -10.43 13.31
N LEU A 252 -3.45 -9.25 13.52
CA LEU A 252 -4.04 -8.45 12.45
C LEU A 252 -2.99 -8.02 11.42
N ALA A 253 -1.82 -7.56 11.87
CA ALA A 253 -0.70 -7.22 11.01
C ALA A 253 -0.25 -8.45 10.19
N PHE A 254 -0.11 -9.62 10.83
CA PHE A 254 0.25 -10.87 10.16
C PHE A 254 -0.78 -11.29 9.11
N LEU A 255 -2.07 -11.26 9.43
CA LEU A 255 -3.15 -11.58 8.49
C LEU A 255 -3.15 -10.61 7.29
N GLN A 256 -2.90 -9.33 7.52
CA GLN A 256 -2.80 -8.32 6.47
C GLN A 256 -1.57 -8.56 5.56
N LEU A 257 -0.42 -8.93 6.14
CA LEU A 257 0.78 -9.33 5.40
C LEU A 257 0.57 -10.59 4.54
N ALA A 258 -0.09 -11.60 5.10
CA ALA A 258 -0.45 -12.82 4.38
C ALA A 258 -1.37 -12.51 3.20
N LEU A 259 -2.36 -11.63 3.40
CA LEU A 259 -3.26 -11.16 2.36
C LEU A 259 -2.51 -10.46 1.22
N TYR A 260 -1.58 -9.55 1.52
CA TYR A 260 -0.78 -8.88 0.49
C TYR A 260 0.09 -9.85 -0.30
N THR A 261 0.69 -10.84 0.38
CA THR A 261 1.50 -11.87 -0.27
C THR A 261 0.68 -12.68 -1.27
N ALA A 262 -0.53 -13.08 -0.88
CA ALA A 262 -1.44 -13.83 -1.73
C ALA A 262 -1.92 -13.00 -2.93
N LEU A 263 -2.25 -11.73 -2.72
CA LEU A 263 -2.60 -10.79 -3.79
C LEU A 263 -1.50 -10.61 -4.82
N LEU A 264 -0.25 -10.47 -4.38
CA LEU A 264 0.90 -10.40 -5.29
C LEU A 264 1.04 -11.68 -6.12
N GLN A 265 0.78 -12.85 -5.52
CA GLN A 265 0.87 -14.13 -6.21
C GLN A 265 -0.20 -14.24 -7.30
N TRP A 266 -1.44 -13.91 -6.99
CA TRP A 266 -2.52 -13.94 -7.98
C TRP A 266 -2.36 -12.87 -9.05
N SER A 267 -1.89 -11.68 -8.69
CA SER A 267 -1.58 -10.61 -9.65
C SER A 267 -0.53 -11.05 -10.66
N LYS A 268 0.53 -11.74 -10.18
CA LYS A 268 1.55 -12.34 -11.04
C LYS A 268 0.96 -13.37 -12.01
N SER A 269 0.22 -14.36 -11.51
CA SER A 269 -0.39 -15.41 -12.33
C SER A 269 -1.38 -14.85 -13.36
N PHE A 270 -2.22 -13.88 -12.95
CA PHE A 270 -3.18 -13.21 -13.82
C PHE A 270 -2.47 -12.45 -14.94
N MET A 271 -1.48 -11.62 -14.61
CA MET A 271 -0.73 -10.80 -15.55
C MET A 271 -0.05 -11.65 -16.64
N PHE A 272 0.62 -12.74 -16.28
CA PHE A 272 1.23 -13.64 -17.27
C PHE A 272 0.19 -14.29 -18.18
N GLY A 273 -0.96 -14.67 -17.60
CA GLY A 273 -2.09 -15.22 -18.33
C GLY A 273 -2.66 -14.29 -19.40
N VAL A 274 -2.99 -13.06 -18.99
CA VAL A 274 -3.56 -12.03 -19.87
C VAL A 274 -2.56 -11.65 -20.97
N THR A 275 -1.29 -11.43 -20.60
CA THR A 275 -0.24 -11.01 -21.54
C THR A 275 -0.05 -12.02 -22.68
N ARG A 276 -0.03 -13.32 -22.37
CA ARG A 276 0.13 -14.38 -23.37
C ARG A 276 -1.01 -14.40 -24.38
N ARG A 277 -2.24 -14.18 -23.93
CA ARG A 277 -3.44 -14.15 -24.78
C ARG A 277 -3.48 -12.88 -25.65
N ALA A 278 -3.19 -11.72 -25.06
CA ALA A 278 -3.12 -10.45 -25.78
C ALA A 278 -2.05 -10.46 -26.88
N ALA A 279 -0.86 -11.00 -26.59
CA ALA A 279 0.21 -11.13 -27.60
C ALA A 279 -0.18 -12.06 -28.77
N GLY A 280 -0.95 -13.12 -28.50
CA GLY A 280 -1.44 -14.03 -29.55
C GLY A 280 -2.59 -13.45 -30.40
N GLN A 281 -3.28 -12.42 -29.92
CA GLN A 281 -4.28 -11.68 -30.70
C GLN A 281 -3.63 -10.63 -31.61
N ALA A 282 -2.56 -9.97 -31.15
CA ALA A 282 -1.83 -8.97 -31.94
C ALA A 282 -1.06 -9.55 -33.15
N SER A 283 -0.88 -10.88 -33.21
CA SER A 283 -0.18 -11.58 -34.30
C SER A 283 -1.10 -12.16 -35.37
N ARG A 284 -2.42 -11.93 -35.27
CA ARG A 284 -3.43 -12.36 -36.25
C ARG A 284 -3.88 -11.17 -37.08
#